data_AF-A4NXG3-F1
#
_entry.id   AF-A4NXG3-F1
#
_cell.length_a   1.000
_cell.length_b   1.000
_cell.length_c   1.000
_cell.angle_alpha   90.00
_cell.angle_beta   90.00
_cell.angle_gamma   90.00
#
_symmetry.space_group_name_H-M   'P 1'
#
loop_
_entity.id
_entity.type
_entity.pdbx_description
1 polymer ?
#
loop_
_entity_poly.entity_id
_entity_poly.type
_entity_poly.pdbx_seq_one_letter_code
_entity_poly.pdbx_strand_id
1 'polypeptide(L)'
;MAQKKFSIHDAQIITTQDGYVFDSFIITELNGELVEFDRRRELEQALTVALQSEKLPALSITPNRQLQHFTVQTDVRFLHENKKEHTEMELVALDKPGLLAQVSQIFTELNLNLLNAKITTVGEKAEDFLF
;
A
#
# COMPACT_ATOMS: atom_id res chain seq x y z
N MET A 1 0.55 7.71 -4.91
CA MET A 1 1.90 7.18 -4.57
C MET A 1 2.65 6.60 -5.77
N ALA A 2 2.08 5.64 -6.54
CA ALA A 2 2.80 4.94 -7.62
C ALA A 2 3.41 5.83 -8.74
N GLN A 3 2.83 7.00 -9.00
CA GLN A 3 3.32 7.91 -10.05
C GLN A 3 4.50 8.80 -9.61
N LYS A 4 4.73 8.96 -8.30
CA LYS A 4 5.71 9.93 -7.75
C LYS A 4 7.03 9.32 -7.27
N LYS A 5 7.27 8.01 -7.51
CA LYS A 5 8.54 7.31 -7.24
C LYS A 5 9.05 7.50 -5.80
N PHE A 6 8.26 7.07 -4.83
CA PHE A 6 8.67 6.95 -3.42
C PHE A 6 8.77 5.47 -3.05
N SER A 7 9.67 5.14 -2.13
CA SER A 7 9.70 3.84 -1.45
C SER A 7 8.92 3.96 -0.13
N ILE A 8 8.06 2.98 0.15
CA ILE A 8 7.31 2.86 1.40
C ILE A 8 8.00 1.78 2.23
N HIS A 9 8.43 2.11 3.44
CA HIS A 9 9.05 1.16 4.36
C HIS A 9 8.03 0.52 5.29
N ASP A 10 7.09 1.33 5.75
CA ASP A 10 6.02 0.93 6.64
C ASP A 10 4.77 1.72 6.29
N ALA A 11 3.61 1.08 6.32
CA ALA A 11 2.34 1.76 6.28
C ALA A 11 1.36 1.13 7.25
N GLN A 12 0.59 1.99 7.91
CA GLN A 12 -0.50 1.60 8.79
C GLN A 12 -1.79 2.27 8.35
N ILE A 13 -2.84 1.49 8.19
CA ILE A 13 -4.19 1.96 7.85
C ILE A 13 -5.09 1.58 9.02
N ILE A 14 -5.88 2.52 9.53
CA ILE A 14 -6.82 2.28 10.63
C ILE A 14 -8.17 2.89 10.27
N THR A 15 -9.21 2.07 10.21
CA THR A 15 -10.59 2.53 10.04
C THR A 15 -11.31 2.54 11.38
N THR A 16 -11.77 3.71 11.81
CA THR A 16 -12.51 3.87 13.08
C THR A 16 -13.99 3.49 12.89
N GLN A 17 -14.67 3.19 14.01
CA GLN A 17 -16.08 2.77 13.98
C GLN A 17 -17.04 3.85 13.49
N ASP A 18 -16.66 5.12 13.62
CA ASP A 18 -17.40 6.28 13.12
C ASP A 18 -17.06 6.63 11.65
N GLY A 19 -16.31 5.77 10.96
CA GLY A 19 -16.10 5.83 9.52
C GLY A 19 -14.94 6.73 9.08
N TYR A 20 -14.09 7.19 9.99
CA TYR A 20 -12.85 7.87 9.65
C TYR A 20 -11.75 6.86 9.35
N VAL A 21 -10.83 7.24 8.47
CA VAL A 21 -9.65 6.45 8.13
C VAL A 21 -8.42 7.26 8.50
N PHE A 22 -7.49 6.63 9.24
CA PHE A 22 -6.21 7.19 9.60
C PHE A 22 -5.09 6.37 8.96
N ASP A 23 -4.47 6.95 7.95
CA ASP A 23 -3.37 6.33 7.23
C ASP A 23 -2.04 7.00 7.60
N SER A 24 -1.06 6.19 7.98
CA SER A 24 0.31 6.61 8.27
C SER A 24 1.28 5.87 7.37
N PHE A 25 2.26 6.60 6.80
CA PHE A 25 3.26 6.03 5.91
C PHE A 25 4.66 6.52 6.31
N ILE A 26 5.62 5.60 6.35
CA ILE A 26 7.05 5.91 6.45
C ILE A 26 7.65 5.75 5.05
N ILE A 27 8.17 6.85 4.49
CA ILE A 27 8.64 6.90 3.10
C ILE A 27 10.06 7.44 2.97
N THR A 28 10.73 7.02 1.90
CA THR A 28 12.03 7.54 1.45
C THR A 28 12.05 7.73 -0.07
N GLU A 29 13.11 8.33 -0.56
CA GLU A 29 13.48 8.28 -1.97
C GLU A 29 13.81 6.84 -2.42
N LEU A 30 13.75 6.56 -3.72
CA LEU A 30 14.04 5.21 -4.24
C LEU A 30 15.49 4.75 -3.98
N ASN A 31 16.40 5.68 -3.74
CA ASN A 31 17.79 5.40 -3.35
C ASN A 31 17.97 5.25 -1.83
N GLY A 32 16.89 5.33 -1.04
CA GLY A 32 16.90 5.23 0.42
C GLY A 32 17.14 6.55 1.17
N GLU A 33 17.41 7.65 0.46
CA GLU A 33 17.62 8.95 1.09
C GLU A 33 16.31 9.54 1.64
N LEU A 34 16.45 10.46 2.60
CA LEU A 34 15.31 11.20 3.12
C LEU A 34 14.66 12.03 2.01
N VAL A 35 13.33 12.11 2.03
CA VAL A 35 12.61 12.94 1.06
C VAL A 35 12.89 14.42 1.34
N GLU A 36 13.43 15.11 0.34
CA GLU A 36 13.73 16.54 0.37
C GLU A 36 12.48 17.40 0.60
N PHE A 37 12.67 18.59 1.17
CA PHE A 37 11.56 19.45 1.59
C PHE A 37 10.58 19.79 0.45
N ASP A 38 11.09 20.18 -0.72
CA ASP A 38 10.24 20.56 -1.86
C ASP A 38 9.46 19.35 -2.39
N ARG A 39 10.05 18.16 -2.38
CA ARG A 39 9.35 16.92 -2.77
C ARG A 39 8.29 16.50 -1.77
N ARG A 40 8.50 16.73 -0.46
CA ARG A 40 7.45 16.54 0.55
C ARG A 40 6.27 17.46 0.28
N ARG A 41 6.51 18.75 0.04
CA ARG A 41 5.48 19.75 -0.32
C ARG A 41 4.69 19.33 -1.56
N GLU A 42 5.38 18.89 -2.60
CA GLU A 42 4.74 18.40 -3.82
C GLU A 42 3.89 17.13 -3.60
N LEU A 43 4.31 16.26 -2.69
CA LEU A 43 3.56 15.06 -2.32
C LEU A 43 2.30 15.45 -1.53
N GLU A 44 2.42 16.32 -0.54
CA GLU A 44 1.29 16.83 0.26
C GLU A 44 0.22 17.47 -0.63
N GLN A 45 0.63 18.32 -1.56
CA GLN A 45 -0.28 18.96 -2.51
C GLN A 45 -0.97 17.94 -3.42
N ALA A 46 -0.21 16.98 -3.95
CA ALA A 46 -0.77 15.94 -4.80
C ALA A 46 -1.77 15.04 -4.06
N LEU A 47 -1.48 14.68 -2.80
CA LEU A 47 -2.39 13.91 -1.95
C LEU A 47 -3.65 14.71 -1.63
N THR A 48 -3.51 16.00 -1.28
CA THR A 48 -4.65 16.89 -1.00
C THR A 48 -5.60 16.96 -2.19
N VAL A 49 -5.06 17.17 -3.40
CA VAL A 49 -5.86 17.24 -4.64
C VAL A 49 -6.52 15.89 -4.93
N ALA A 50 -5.79 14.79 -4.77
CA ALA A 50 -6.32 13.45 -5.04
C ALA A 50 -7.46 13.08 -4.07
N LEU A 51 -7.32 13.37 -2.78
CA LEU A 51 -8.32 13.07 -1.76
C LEU A 51 -9.59 13.93 -1.86
N GLN A 52 -9.52 15.08 -2.52
CA GLN A 52 -10.67 15.93 -2.82
C GLN A 52 -11.43 15.51 -4.08
N SER A 53 -10.87 14.59 -4.88
CA SER A 53 -11.50 14.13 -6.10
C SER A 53 -12.43 12.94 -5.84
N GLU A 54 -13.63 12.95 -6.41
CA GLU A 54 -14.52 11.79 -6.42
C GLU A 54 -14.05 10.68 -7.38
N LYS A 55 -13.08 10.97 -8.25
CA LYS A 55 -12.55 9.99 -9.20
C LYS A 55 -11.34 9.29 -8.61
N LEU A 56 -11.43 7.96 -8.54
CA LEU A 56 -10.27 7.13 -8.25
C LEU A 56 -9.19 7.36 -9.32
N PRO A 57 -7.93 7.61 -8.94
CA PRO A 57 -6.85 7.80 -9.88
C PRO A 57 -6.62 6.51 -10.68
N ALA A 58 -6.48 6.63 -12.01
CA ALA A 58 -6.20 5.49 -12.86
C ALA A 58 -4.85 4.86 -12.49
N LEU A 59 -4.83 3.55 -12.29
CA LEU A 59 -3.62 2.81 -12.00
C LEU A 59 -2.74 2.75 -13.24
N SER A 60 -1.61 3.47 -13.20
CA SER A 60 -0.55 3.35 -14.21
C SER A 60 0.54 2.42 -13.69
N ILE A 61 0.35 1.11 -13.88
CA ILE A 61 1.36 0.10 -13.55
C ILE A 61 2.41 0.13 -14.66
N THR A 62 3.53 0.79 -14.41
CA THR A 62 4.66 0.76 -15.35
C THR A 62 5.53 -0.46 -15.02
N PRO A 63 5.77 -1.39 -15.96
CA PRO A 63 6.59 -2.55 -15.69
C PRO A 63 8.03 -2.13 -15.36
N ASN A 64 8.50 -2.46 -14.15
CA ASN A 64 9.90 -2.24 -13.76
C ASN A 64 10.75 -3.41 -14.27
N ARG A 65 11.54 -3.20 -15.34
CA ARG A 65 12.41 -4.24 -15.93
C ARG A 65 13.56 -4.67 -14.99
N GLN A 66 13.90 -3.89 -13.97
CA GLN A 66 14.99 -4.24 -13.04
C GLN A 66 14.59 -5.38 -12.09
N LEU A 67 13.29 -5.59 -11.85
CA LEU A 67 12.76 -6.66 -11.00
C LEU A 67 12.71 -8.04 -11.70
N GLN A 68 13.14 -8.15 -12.96
CA GLN A 68 13.06 -9.39 -13.74
C GLN A 68 13.94 -10.54 -13.21
N HIS A 69 14.91 -10.24 -12.35
CA HIS A 69 15.82 -11.24 -11.78
C HIS A 69 15.38 -11.79 -10.41
N PHE A 70 14.34 -11.21 -9.81
CA PHE A 70 13.80 -11.68 -8.53
C PHE A 70 12.48 -12.41 -8.76
N THR A 71 12.36 -13.62 -8.22
CA THR A 71 11.11 -14.39 -8.24
C THR A 71 10.65 -14.59 -6.80
N VAL A 72 9.67 -13.79 -6.39
CA VAL A 72 8.95 -13.99 -5.13
C VAL A 72 7.57 -14.53 -5.48
N GLN A 73 7.25 -15.75 -5.06
CA GLN A 73 5.92 -16.30 -5.22
C GLN A 73 4.95 -15.51 -4.34
N THR A 74 3.85 -15.02 -4.92
CA THR A 74 2.76 -14.44 -4.14
C THR A 74 2.12 -15.53 -3.28
N ASP A 75 2.10 -15.33 -1.97
CA ASP A 75 1.50 -16.21 -0.98
C ASP A 75 0.45 -15.43 -0.18
N VAL A 76 -0.71 -16.04 0.04
CA VAL A 76 -1.83 -15.44 0.79
C VAL A 76 -2.30 -16.44 1.81
N ARG A 77 -2.28 -16.06 3.09
CA ARG A 77 -2.65 -16.92 4.22
C ARG A 77 -3.73 -16.25 5.05
N PHE A 78 -4.84 -16.94 5.27
CA PHE A 78 -5.85 -16.48 6.22
C PHE A 78 -5.48 -16.96 7.62
N LEU A 79 -5.54 -16.05 8.59
CA LEU A 79 -5.18 -16.28 9.98
C LEU A 79 -6.45 -16.32 10.84
N HIS A 80 -6.40 -17.08 11.93
CA HIS A 80 -7.45 -17.10 12.96
C HIS A 80 -8.89 -17.20 12.42
N GLU A 81 -9.15 -18.17 11.53
CA GLU A 81 -10.42 -18.37 10.79
C GLU A 81 -11.69 -18.50 11.66
N ASN A 82 -11.55 -18.58 12.99
CA ASN A 82 -12.65 -18.70 13.94
C ASN A 82 -13.20 -17.34 14.44
N LYS A 83 -12.58 -16.21 14.07
CA LYS A 83 -13.12 -14.87 14.43
C LYS A 83 -14.35 -14.56 13.59
N LYS A 84 -15.40 -14.05 14.23
CA LYS A 84 -16.68 -13.72 13.58
C LYS A 84 -16.79 -12.26 13.14
N GLU A 85 -15.95 -11.38 13.69
CA GLU A 85 -16.07 -9.93 13.51
C GLU A 85 -15.24 -9.41 12.32
N HIS A 86 -14.10 -10.04 12.05
CA HIS A 86 -13.18 -9.65 10.99
C HIS A 86 -12.35 -10.84 10.48
N THR A 87 -11.74 -10.69 9.31
CA THR A 87 -10.89 -11.70 8.68
C THR A 87 -9.45 -11.23 8.72
N GLU A 88 -8.55 -12.07 9.20
CA GLU A 88 -7.12 -11.75 9.22
C GLU A 88 -6.43 -12.42 8.03
N MET A 89 -5.60 -11.68 7.30
CA MET A 89 -4.90 -12.16 6.11
C MET A 89 -3.46 -11.66 6.10
N GLU A 90 -2.54 -12.55 5.76
CA GLU A 90 -1.14 -12.24 5.47
C GLU A 90 -0.90 -12.39 3.96
N LEU A 91 -0.30 -11.37 3.35
CA LEU A 91 0.11 -11.36 1.94
C LEU A 91 1.62 -11.19 1.87
N VAL A 92 2.29 -12.14 1.21
CA VAL A 92 3.71 -12.03 0.85
C VAL A 92 3.81 -11.95 -0.66
N ALA A 93 4.46 -10.91 -1.18
CA ALA A 93 4.62 -10.74 -2.63
C ALA A 93 5.92 -10.01 -2.98
N LEU A 94 6.29 -10.00 -4.27
CA LEU A 94 7.36 -9.14 -4.77
C LEU A 94 6.96 -7.68 -4.60
N ASP A 95 7.76 -6.89 -3.89
CA ASP A 95 7.56 -5.45 -3.78
C ASP A 95 7.87 -4.79 -5.12
N LYS A 96 6.80 -4.41 -5.82
CA LYS A 96 6.87 -3.79 -7.13
C LYS A 96 6.00 -2.53 -7.14
N PRO A 97 6.36 -1.51 -7.93
CA PRO A 97 5.53 -0.32 -8.09
C PRO A 97 4.08 -0.68 -8.43
N GLY A 98 3.16 -0.21 -7.58
CA GLY A 98 1.73 -0.43 -7.75
C GLY A 98 1.17 -1.71 -7.12
N LEU A 99 1.96 -2.49 -6.38
CA LEU A 99 1.45 -3.65 -5.63
C LEU A 99 0.29 -3.28 -4.71
N LEU A 100 0.52 -2.37 -3.75
CA LEU A 100 -0.53 -1.92 -2.82
C LEU A 100 -1.74 -1.35 -3.53
N ALA A 101 -1.53 -0.66 -4.65
CA ALA A 101 -2.60 -0.07 -5.42
C ALA A 101 -3.47 -1.15 -6.12
N GLN A 102 -2.85 -2.26 -6.56
CA GLN A 102 -3.58 -3.44 -7.04
C GLN A 102 -4.37 -4.12 -5.91
N VAL A 103 -3.76 -4.28 -4.73
CA VAL A 103 -4.43 -4.85 -3.55
C VAL A 103 -5.65 -4.00 -3.16
N SER A 104 -5.48 -2.68 -3.04
CA SER A 104 -6.58 -1.75 -2.73
C SER A 104 -7.70 -1.78 -3.77
N GLN A 105 -7.35 -1.92 -5.06
CA GLN A 105 -8.36 -2.06 -6.12
C GLN A 105 -9.17 -3.35 -5.93
N ILE A 106 -8.52 -4.49 -5.70
CA ILE A 106 -9.20 -5.78 -5.48
C ILE A 106 -10.15 -5.68 -4.27
N PHE A 107 -9.70 -5.08 -3.17
CA PHE A 107 -10.53 -4.88 -1.98
C PHE A 107 -11.75 -4.02 -2.29
N THR A 108 -11.57 -2.94 -3.06
CA THR A 108 -12.64 -2.06 -3.50
C THR A 108 -13.65 -2.79 -4.40
N GLU A 109 -13.16 -3.57 -5.38
CA GLU A 109 -14.01 -4.34 -6.31
C GLU A 109 -14.83 -5.41 -5.59
N LEU A 110 -14.28 -6.00 -4.53
CA LEU A 110 -14.95 -6.98 -3.68
C LEU A 110 -15.80 -6.36 -2.57
N ASN A 111 -15.87 -5.02 -2.49
CA ASN A 111 -16.53 -4.27 -1.42
C ASN A 111 -16.06 -4.69 0.00
N LEU A 112 -14.77 -5.00 0.13
CA LEU A 112 -14.14 -5.33 1.40
C LEU A 112 -13.68 -4.06 2.10
N ASN A 113 -14.05 -3.93 3.37
CA ASN A 113 -13.53 -2.88 4.22
C ASN A 113 -12.28 -3.36 4.96
N LEU A 114 -11.24 -2.55 4.96
CA LEU A 114 -10.00 -2.81 5.68
C LEU A 114 -10.08 -2.11 7.04
N LEU A 115 -10.08 -2.88 8.13
CA LEU A 115 -10.15 -2.32 9.48
C LEU A 115 -8.76 -1.90 9.95
N ASN A 116 -7.76 -2.74 9.67
CA ASN A 116 -6.38 -2.43 9.96
C ASN A 116 -5.45 -3.05 8.91
N ALA A 117 -4.37 -2.36 8.57
CA ALA A 117 -3.28 -2.96 7.82
C ALA A 117 -1.94 -2.56 8.41
N LYS A 118 -1.00 -3.50 8.35
CA LYS A 118 0.42 -3.21 8.46
C LYS A 118 1.11 -3.73 7.22
N ILE A 119 1.77 -2.84 6.49
CA ILE A 119 2.49 -3.12 5.26
C ILE A 119 3.97 -2.88 5.55
N THR A 120 4.82 -3.86 5.28
CA THR A 120 6.26 -3.73 5.50
C THR A 120 7.03 -4.24 4.29
N THR A 121 8.04 -3.50 3.86
CA THR A 121 8.98 -3.95 2.82
C THR A 121 10.24 -4.51 3.47
N VAL A 122 10.61 -5.74 3.12
CA VAL A 122 11.83 -6.43 3.54
C VAL A 122 12.61 -6.90 2.31
N GLY A 123 13.70 -6.22 1.99
CA GLY A 123 14.47 -6.51 0.77
C GLY A 123 13.62 -6.25 -0.48
N GLU A 124 13.43 -7.27 -1.31
CA GLU A 124 12.56 -7.23 -2.49
C GLU A 124 11.12 -7.70 -2.23
N LYS A 125 10.77 -8.02 -0.98
CA LYS A 125 9.46 -8.57 -0.61
C LYS A 125 8.61 -7.53 0.12
N ALA A 126 7.33 -7.52 -0.18
CA ALA A 126 6.30 -6.91 0.66
C ALA A 126 5.66 -7.99 1.52
N GLU A 127 5.52 -7.71 2.81
CA GLU A 127 4.82 -8.52 3.80
C GLU A 127 3.72 -7.66 4.42
N ASP A 128 2.47 -7.99 4.10
CA ASP A 128 1.29 -7.23 4.51
C ASP A 128 0.42 -8.07 5.44
N PHE A 129 0.05 -7.50 6.58
CA PHE A 129 -0.93 -8.05 7.52
C PHE A 129 -2.18 -7.20 7.49
N LEU A 130 -3.32 -7.81 7.18
CA LEU A 130 -4.60 -7.16 6.88
C LEU A 130 -5.68 -7.74 7.79
N PHE A 131 -6.51 -6.88 8.38
CA PHE A 131 -7.56 -7.21 9.35
C PHE A 131 -8.90 -6.53 8.98
#